data_AF-A0A8H6VPI5-F1
#
_entry.id   AF-A0A8H6VPI5-F1
#
_cell.length_a   1.000
_cell.length_b   1.000
_cell.length_c   1.000
_cell.angle_alpha   90.00
_cell.angle_beta   90.00
_cell.angle_gamma   90.00
#
_symmetry.space_group_name_H-M   'P 1'
#
loop_
_entity.id
_entity.type
_entity.pdbx_description
1 polymer ?
#
loop_
_entity_poly.entity_id
_entity_poly.type
_entity_poly.pdbx_seq_one_letter_code
_entity_poly.pdbx_strand_id
1 'polypeptide(L)'
;MPTERVSAVRVACTGEAKNAVKEYEIYSILAIHGIFSNGAVSPLSAMVGCPLVLLKLRPSLLMPKGDPIKVGRKYSSKLEDDFHPNPVASTLMVELPSLCPPEDWKDHVGSVLIARADRKPLHMLHLSVLLGFAKVAADYNRQNGTPFEELLAPANFQAYYPSAIQHLQMDPKCPAPSADVPPLWEEESGMQTMDVESGGVQV
;
A
#
# COMPACT_ATOMS: atom_id res chain seq x y z
N MET A 1 -26.98 -8.62 0.26
CA MET A 1 -25.64 -8.66 -0.39
C MET A 1 -24.67 -7.98 0.53
N PRO A 2 -23.42 -8.46 0.70
CA PRO A 2 -22.47 -7.83 1.60
C PRO A 2 -22.17 -6.40 1.11
N THR A 3 -22.56 -5.42 1.92
CA THR A 3 -22.37 -3.97 1.69
C THR A 3 -21.06 -3.46 2.29
N GLU A 4 -20.24 -4.37 2.81
CA GLU A 4 -18.98 -4.03 3.46
C GLU A 4 -18.04 -3.34 2.47
N ARG A 5 -17.47 -2.22 2.92
CA ARG A 5 -16.55 -1.39 2.14
C ARG A 5 -15.18 -1.39 2.78
N VAL A 6 -14.17 -1.44 1.92
CA VAL A 6 -12.75 -1.47 2.29
C VAL A 6 -12.09 -0.21 1.75
N SER A 7 -11.19 0.38 2.54
CA SER A 7 -10.33 1.46 2.09
C SER A 7 -9.20 0.91 1.21
N ALA A 8 -9.12 1.40 -0.01
CA ALA A 8 -8.04 1.14 -0.96
C ALA A 8 -7.37 2.46 -1.33
N VAL A 9 -6.13 2.41 -1.80
CA VAL A 9 -5.37 3.59 -2.21
C VAL A 9 -5.12 3.50 -3.71
N ARG A 10 -5.57 4.51 -4.45
CA ARG A 10 -5.16 4.73 -5.82
C ARG A 10 -3.83 5.46 -5.83
N VAL A 11 -2.89 4.98 -6.63
CA VAL A 11 -1.60 5.63 -6.87
C VAL A 11 -1.53 6.03 -8.33
N ALA A 12 -1.41 7.34 -8.57
CA ALA A 12 -1.28 7.91 -9.89
C ALA A 12 0.11 7.63 -10.47
N CYS A 13 0.18 7.29 -11.76
CA CYS A 13 1.45 7.21 -12.47
C CYS A 13 2.03 8.60 -12.78
N THR A 14 3.30 8.62 -13.17
CA THR A 14 4.09 9.86 -13.40
C THR A 14 3.50 10.80 -14.46
N GLY A 15 2.73 10.28 -15.42
CA GLY A 15 2.06 11.10 -16.44
C GLY A 15 0.76 11.77 -15.95
N GLU A 16 0.09 11.21 -14.93
CA GLU A 16 -1.15 11.77 -14.37
C GLU A 16 -0.87 12.77 -13.24
N ALA A 17 0.09 12.46 -12.36
CA ALA A 17 0.41 13.27 -11.19
C ALA A 17 0.86 14.70 -11.55
N LYS A 18 1.47 14.89 -12.73
CA LYS A 18 1.90 16.21 -13.22
C LYS A 18 0.74 17.14 -13.62
N ASN A 19 -0.46 16.60 -13.84
CA ASN A 19 -1.52 17.26 -14.61
C ASN A 19 -2.86 17.38 -13.87
N ALA A 20 -2.83 17.64 -12.55
CA ALA A 20 -3.97 17.94 -11.66
C ALA A 20 -4.57 16.77 -10.85
N VAL A 21 -3.91 15.61 -10.80
CA VAL A 21 -4.38 14.48 -9.97
C VAL A 21 -3.44 14.30 -8.77
N LYS A 22 -4.00 14.08 -7.57
CA LYS A 22 -3.20 13.75 -6.38
C LYS A 22 -2.45 12.43 -6.62
N GLU A 23 -1.18 12.37 -6.20
CA GLU A 23 -0.35 11.16 -6.33
C GLU A 23 -1.01 9.94 -5.64
N TYR A 24 -1.63 10.19 -4.50
CA TYR A 24 -2.33 9.21 -3.71
C TYR A 24 -3.77 9.68 -3.44
N GLU A 25 -4.73 8.77 -3.57
CA GLU A 25 -6.15 9.05 -3.34
C GLU A 25 -6.83 7.84 -2.67
N ILE A 26 -7.58 8.06 -1.60
CA ILE A 26 -8.30 6.98 -0.91
C ILE A 26 -9.62 6.70 -1.62
N TYR A 27 -9.89 5.42 -1.89
CA TYR A 27 -11.12 4.91 -2.50
C TYR A 27 -11.82 3.97 -1.53
N SER A 28 -13.14 4.12 -1.43
CA SER A 28 -14.00 3.16 -0.73
C SER A 28 -14.57 2.16 -1.72
N ILE A 29 -14.01 0.94 -1.74
CA ILE A 29 -14.40 -0.14 -2.64
C ILE A 29 -15.22 -1.20 -1.91
N LEU A 30 -16.02 -1.98 -2.64
CA LEU A 30 -16.75 -3.11 -2.05
C LEU A 30 -15.80 -4.26 -1.70
N ALA A 31 -16.08 -5.03 -0.67
CA ALA A 31 -15.30 -6.23 -0.32
C ALA A 31 -15.28 -7.31 -1.43
N ILE A 32 -16.23 -7.25 -2.37
CA ILE A 32 -16.30 -8.11 -3.57
C ILE A 32 -15.63 -7.48 -4.80
N HIS A 33 -14.91 -6.37 -4.65
CA HIS A 33 -14.26 -5.69 -5.76
C HIS A 33 -13.25 -6.60 -6.47
N GLY A 34 -13.17 -6.51 -7.79
CA GLY A 34 -12.32 -7.39 -8.62
C GLY A 34 -10.82 -7.33 -8.32
N ILE A 35 -10.35 -6.34 -7.55
CA ILE A 35 -8.96 -6.27 -7.06
C ILE A 35 -8.58 -7.50 -6.23
N PHE A 36 -9.51 -8.05 -5.45
CA PHE A 36 -9.24 -9.20 -4.57
C PHE A 36 -9.19 -10.53 -5.32
N SER A 37 -9.61 -10.56 -6.59
CA SER A 37 -9.60 -11.77 -7.43
C SER A 37 -8.60 -11.67 -8.59
N ASN A 38 -8.41 -10.47 -9.13
CA ASN A 38 -7.60 -10.22 -10.33
C ASN A 38 -6.32 -9.41 -10.04
N GLY A 39 -6.16 -8.91 -8.81
CA GLY A 39 -4.98 -8.15 -8.42
C GLY A 39 -3.75 -9.04 -8.25
N ALA A 40 -2.58 -8.48 -8.52
CA ALA A 40 -1.30 -9.13 -8.24
C ALA A 40 -0.86 -8.83 -6.80
N VAL A 41 -0.42 -9.85 -6.07
CA VAL A 41 0.13 -9.66 -4.72
C VAL A 41 1.55 -9.09 -4.84
N SER A 42 1.85 -8.04 -4.07
CA SER A 42 3.18 -7.45 -3.99
C SER A 42 4.13 -8.38 -3.22
N PRO A 43 5.21 -8.88 -3.85
CA PRO A 43 6.19 -9.74 -3.18
C PRO A 43 6.83 -9.03 -1.98
N LEU A 44 7.19 -7.75 -2.15
CA LEU A 44 7.78 -6.92 -1.10
C LEU A 44 6.88 -6.84 0.13
N SER A 45 5.60 -6.49 -0.06
CA SER A 45 4.66 -6.34 1.04
C SER A 45 4.33 -7.67 1.73
N ALA A 46 4.35 -8.77 0.98
CA ALA A 46 4.14 -10.11 1.52
C ALA A 46 5.27 -10.51 2.47
N MET A 47 6.53 -10.20 2.13
CA MET A 47 7.69 -10.45 3.00
C MET A 47 7.59 -9.70 4.34
N VAL A 48 7.07 -8.48 4.29
CA VAL A 48 6.84 -7.63 5.46
C VAL A 48 5.69 -8.13 6.35
N GLY A 49 4.93 -9.13 5.90
CA GLY A 49 3.79 -9.68 6.65
C GLY A 49 2.51 -8.84 6.52
N CYS A 50 2.46 -7.90 5.56
CA CYS A 50 1.25 -7.16 5.22
C CYS A 50 1.01 -7.20 3.70
N PRO A 51 0.52 -8.34 3.16
CA PRO A 51 0.37 -8.51 1.73
C PRO A 51 -0.61 -7.48 1.14
N LEU A 52 -0.12 -6.72 0.16
CA LEU A 52 -0.90 -5.79 -0.64
C LEU A 52 -1.22 -6.41 -2.00
N VAL A 53 -2.44 -6.19 -2.48
CA VAL A 53 -2.89 -6.54 -3.83
C VAL A 53 -2.95 -5.28 -4.68
N LEU A 54 -2.36 -5.34 -5.87
CA LEU A 54 -2.29 -4.25 -6.84
C LEU A 54 -3.09 -4.61 -8.09
N LEU A 55 -3.92 -3.69 -8.54
CA LEU A 55 -4.66 -3.80 -9.80
C LEU A 55 -4.34 -2.60 -10.68
N LYS A 56 -3.81 -2.84 -11.88
CA LYS A 56 -3.62 -1.79 -12.90
C LYS A 56 -4.98 -1.22 -13.31
N LEU A 57 -5.09 0.10 -13.32
CA LEU A 57 -6.33 0.81 -13.68
C LEU A 57 -6.28 1.23 -15.15
N ARG A 58 -7.41 1.07 -15.83
CA ARG A 58 -7.62 1.67 -17.15
C ARG A 58 -7.89 3.17 -17.01
N PRO A 59 -7.23 4.06 -17.77
CA PRO A 59 -7.49 5.50 -17.75
C PRO A 59 -8.95 5.89 -18.03
N SER A 60 -9.70 5.07 -18.75
CA SER A 60 -11.15 5.28 -18.99
C SER A 60 -12.00 5.15 -17.72
N LEU A 61 -11.48 4.54 -16.64
CA LEU A 61 -12.12 4.47 -15.32
C LEU A 61 -11.71 5.65 -14.42
N LEU A 62 -10.79 6.52 -14.88
CA LEU A 62 -10.19 7.62 -14.13
C LEU A 62 -10.77 9.00 -14.49
N MET A 63 -11.81 9.05 -15.34
CA MET A 63 -12.49 10.30 -15.66
C MET A 63 -13.54 10.62 -14.58
N PRO A 64 -13.51 11.84 -13.99
CA PRO A 64 -14.67 12.35 -13.29
C PRO A 64 -15.86 12.32 -14.26
N LYS A 65 -17.03 11.85 -13.80
CA LYS A 65 -18.27 11.96 -14.58
C LYS A 65 -18.51 13.44 -14.91
N GLY A 66 -18.21 13.85 -16.14
CA GLY A 66 -18.57 15.17 -16.67
C GLY A 66 -17.44 16.04 -17.21
N ASP A 67 -16.16 15.64 -17.13
CA ASP A 67 -15.08 16.45 -17.70
C ASP A 67 -14.76 16.02 -19.15
N PRO A 68 -15.08 16.84 -20.17
CA PRO A 68 -14.77 16.52 -21.55
C PRO A 68 -13.24 16.54 -21.75
N ILE A 69 -12.77 15.55 -22.48
CA ILE A 69 -11.35 15.31 -22.79
C ILE A 69 -10.69 16.61 -23.27
N LYS A 70 -9.79 17.19 -22.46
CA LYS A 70 -8.77 18.09 -23.02
C LYS A 70 -7.84 17.25 -23.86
N VAL A 71 -8.02 17.37 -25.18
CA VAL A 71 -7.18 16.82 -26.24
C VAL A 71 -5.71 17.09 -25.88
N GLY A 72 -4.98 16.06 -25.46
CA GLY A 72 -3.59 16.20 -25.00
C GLY A 72 -3.11 15.09 -24.06
N ARG A 73 -4.01 14.36 -23.39
CA ARG A 73 -3.64 13.16 -22.63
C ARG A 73 -3.56 11.96 -23.58
N LYS A 74 -2.35 11.59 -24.01
CA LYS A 74 -2.07 10.35 -24.77
C LYS A 74 -2.18 9.12 -23.86
N TYR A 75 -3.36 8.85 -23.34
CA TYR A 75 -3.63 7.64 -22.56
C TYR A 75 -4.59 6.77 -23.34
N SER A 76 -4.19 5.53 -23.58
CA SER A 76 -5.07 4.56 -24.21
C SER A 76 -6.16 4.05 -23.28
N SER A 77 -7.24 3.57 -23.88
CA SER A 77 -8.30 2.80 -23.22
C SER A 77 -8.03 1.29 -23.17
N LYS A 78 -7.02 0.81 -23.91
CA LYS A 78 -6.64 -0.61 -23.98
C LYS A 78 -5.64 -0.95 -22.88
N LEU A 79 -5.76 -2.15 -22.33
CA LEU A 79 -4.88 -2.65 -21.26
C LEU A 79 -3.44 -2.91 -21.75
N GLU A 80 -3.26 -3.02 -23.06
CA GLU A 80 -2.04 -3.46 -23.76
C GLU A 80 -1.17 -2.30 -24.24
N ASP A 81 -1.66 -1.07 -24.11
CA ASP A 81 -1.03 0.11 -24.66
C ASP A 81 0.02 0.69 -23.69
N ASP A 82 0.93 1.51 -24.24
CA ASP A 82 1.99 2.16 -23.47
C ASP A 82 1.42 3.09 -22.40
N PHE A 83 1.56 2.67 -21.15
CA PHE A 83 1.30 3.50 -19.99
C PHE A 83 2.58 4.17 -19.48
N HIS A 84 2.39 5.20 -18.67
CA HIS A 84 3.51 5.85 -17.98
C HIS A 84 4.00 4.99 -16.80
N PRO A 85 5.28 5.14 -16.40
CA PRO A 85 5.83 4.46 -15.23
C PRO A 85 5.11 4.85 -13.94
N ASN A 86 5.03 3.89 -13.02
CA ASN A 86 4.52 4.07 -11.66
C ASN A 86 5.55 3.56 -10.63
N PRO A 87 6.49 4.43 -10.19
CA PRO A 87 7.60 4.02 -9.33
C PRO A 87 7.17 3.33 -8.03
N VAL A 88 6.02 3.72 -7.46
CA VAL A 88 5.46 3.09 -6.27
C VAL A 88 5.09 1.64 -6.56
N ALA A 89 4.31 1.41 -7.63
CA ALA A 89 3.92 0.07 -8.02
C ALA A 89 5.14 -0.79 -8.40
N SER A 90 6.08 -0.23 -9.16
CA SER A 90 7.33 -0.91 -9.53
C SER A 90 8.12 -1.33 -8.29
N THR A 91 8.26 -0.45 -7.29
CA THR A 91 8.96 -0.77 -6.04
C THR A 91 8.27 -1.90 -5.28
N LEU A 92 6.93 -1.84 -5.16
CA LEU A 92 6.15 -2.87 -4.48
C LEU A 92 6.22 -4.24 -5.17
N MET A 93 6.38 -4.26 -6.49
CA MET A 93 6.42 -5.46 -7.31
C MET A 93 7.83 -5.99 -7.56
N VAL A 94 8.85 -5.46 -6.88
CA VAL A 94 10.21 -5.97 -6.94
C VAL A 94 10.25 -7.46 -6.58
N GLU A 95 10.89 -8.26 -7.42
CA GLU A 95 11.14 -9.68 -7.20
C GLU A 95 12.49 -9.92 -6.52
N LEU A 96 12.54 -10.95 -5.68
CA LEU A 96 13.75 -11.39 -5.01
C LEU A 96 14.32 -12.64 -5.73
N PRO A 97 15.65 -12.77 -5.82
CA PRO A 97 16.69 -11.89 -5.28
C PRO A 97 17.13 -10.77 -6.23
N SER A 98 16.51 -10.64 -7.41
CA SER A 98 16.97 -9.73 -8.47
C SER A 98 16.88 -8.25 -8.09
N LEU A 99 16.03 -7.90 -7.12
CA LEU A 99 15.69 -6.53 -6.72
C LEU A 99 15.16 -5.69 -7.89
N CYS A 100 14.63 -6.36 -8.91
CA CYS A 100 14.03 -5.74 -10.08
C CYS A 100 12.54 -6.13 -10.15
N PRO A 101 11.64 -5.20 -10.51
CA PRO A 101 10.28 -5.58 -10.86
C PRO A 101 10.29 -6.42 -12.16
N PRO A 102 9.31 -7.33 -12.34
CA PRO A 102 9.11 -8.00 -13.61
C PRO A 102 8.73 -6.98 -14.69
N GLU A 103 8.91 -7.35 -15.97
CA GLU A 103 8.75 -6.43 -17.11
C GLU A 103 7.38 -5.73 -17.13
N ASP A 104 6.30 -6.46 -16.81
CA ASP A 104 4.94 -5.91 -16.74
C ASP A 104 4.78 -4.81 -15.67
N TRP A 105 5.68 -4.72 -14.69
CA TRP A 105 5.61 -3.78 -13.58
C TRP A 105 6.75 -2.74 -13.58
N LYS A 106 7.50 -2.65 -14.67
CA LYS A 106 8.69 -1.79 -14.77
C LYS A 106 8.36 -0.40 -15.33
N ASP A 107 8.14 -0.28 -16.64
CA ASP A 107 8.06 1.02 -17.32
C ASP A 107 6.64 1.40 -17.77
N HIS A 108 5.76 0.42 -17.98
CA HIS A 108 4.43 0.61 -18.57
C HIS A 108 3.28 0.19 -17.64
N VAL A 109 3.33 0.67 -16.40
CA VAL A 109 2.40 0.23 -15.35
C VAL A 109 1.06 0.98 -15.37
N GLY A 110 1.11 2.29 -15.59
CA GLY A 110 -0.05 3.17 -15.42
C GLY A 110 -0.45 3.34 -13.96
N SER A 111 -1.60 3.97 -13.74
CA SER A 111 -2.12 4.16 -12.38
C SER A 111 -2.64 2.84 -11.81
N VAL A 112 -2.52 2.66 -10.50
CA VAL A 112 -2.88 1.39 -9.85
C VAL A 112 -3.84 1.64 -8.70
N LEU A 113 -4.69 0.67 -8.40
CA LEU A 113 -5.43 0.58 -7.16
C LEU A 113 -4.76 -0.47 -6.27
N ILE A 114 -4.54 -0.11 -5.01
CA ILE A 114 -3.85 -0.95 -4.03
C ILE A 114 -4.79 -1.18 -2.85
N ALA A 115 -4.91 -2.42 -2.40
CA ALA A 115 -5.64 -2.76 -1.18
C ALA A 115 -4.86 -3.80 -0.38
N ARG A 116 -5.20 -3.99 0.89
CA ARG A 116 -4.68 -5.13 1.65
C ARG A 116 -5.36 -6.42 1.22
N ALA A 117 -4.61 -7.51 1.11
CA ALA A 117 -5.14 -8.81 0.72
C ALA A 117 -6.19 -9.34 1.72
N ASP A 118 -6.01 -9.01 3.01
CA ASP A 118 -6.92 -9.35 4.11
C ASP A 118 -8.17 -8.46 4.21
N ARG A 119 -8.37 -7.54 3.25
CA ARG A 119 -9.51 -6.62 3.17
C ARG A 119 -9.59 -5.64 4.35
N LYS A 120 -8.56 -5.50 5.17
CA LYS A 120 -8.50 -4.43 6.16
C LYS A 120 -8.24 -3.08 5.49
N PRO A 121 -8.58 -1.96 6.15
CA PRO A 121 -8.35 -0.62 5.59
C PRO A 121 -6.87 -0.36 5.27
N LEU A 122 -6.61 0.15 4.06
CA LEU A 122 -5.31 0.69 3.66
C LEU A 122 -5.37 2.22 3.66
N HIS A 123 -4.41 2.84 4.32
CA HIS A 123 -4.21 4.29 4.35
C HIS A 123 -2.99 4.68 3.50
N MET A 124 -2.96 5.91 2.98
CA MET A 124 -1.87 6.39 2.13
C MET A 124 -0.51 6.36 2.85
N LEU A 125 -0.50 6.71 4.14
CA LEU A 125 0.71 6.69 4.97
C LEU A 125 1.29 5.27 5.14
N HIS A 126 0.48 4.22 5.05
CA HIS A 126 0.98 2.84 5.07
C HIS A 126 1.92 2.57 3.91
N LEU A 127 1.57 3.07 2.72
CA LEU A 127 2.43 2.95 1.54
C LEU A 127 3.73 3.73 1.73
N SER A 128 3.65 4.96 2.26
CA SER A 128 4.85 5.78 2.53
C SER A 128 5.80 5.09 3.50
N VAL A 129 5.28 4.51 4.58
CA VAL A 129 6.10 3.76 5.56
C VAL A 129 6.70 2.51 4.95
N LEU A 130 5.93 1.75 4.18
CA LEU A 130 6.41 0.53 3.52
C LEU A 130 7.53 0.82 2.51
N LEU A 131 7.38 1.86 1.69
CA LEU A 131 8.40 2.30 0.74
C LEU A 131 9.64 2.84 1.45
N GLY A 132 9.46 3.60 2.55
CA GLY A 132 10.55 4.08 3.39
C GLY A 132 11.35 2.94 4.01
N PHE A 133 10.66 1.94 4.53
CA PHE A 133 11.28 0.73 5.08
C PHE A 133 12.07 -0.04 4.02
N ALA A 134 11.49 -0.27 2.84
CA ALA A 134 12.17 -0.93 1.73
C ALA A 134 13.44 -0.19 1.31
N LYS A 135 13.40 1.15 1.28
CA LYS A 135 14.58 1.97 0.98
C LYS A 135 15.67 1.81 2.04
N VAL A 136 15.32 1.88 3.32
CA VAL A 136 16.27 1.70 4.44
C VAL A 136 16.90 0.31 4.38
N ALA A 137 16.09 -0.73 4.13
CA ALA A 137 16.58 -2.09 3.95
C ALA A 137 17.54 -2.21 2.75
N ALA A 138 17.22 -1.57 1.62
CA ALA A 138 18.07 -1.60 0.43
C ALA A 138 19.41 -0.88 0.66
N ASP A 139 19.39 0.26 1.35
CA ASP A 139 20.59 0.99 1.70
C ASP A 139 21.46 0.21 2.71
N TYR A 140 20.84 -0.48 3.68
CA TYR A 140 21.56 -1.34 4.62
C TYR A 140 22.17 -2.57 3.96
N ASN A 141 21.44 -3.23 3.06
CA ASN A 141 21.95 -4.33 2.22
C ASN A 141 23.19 -3.89 1.44
N ARG A 142 23.14 -2.72 0.79
CA ARG A 142 24.28 -2.17 0.03
C ARG A 142 25.51 -1.90 0.89
N GLN A 143 25.32 -1.49 2.15
CA GLN A 143 26.41 -1.11 3.05
C GLN A 143 27.01 -2.31 3.80
N ASN A 144 26.18 -3.25 4.24
CA ASN A 144 26.58 -4.31 5.19
C ASN A 144 26.55 -5.72 4.57
N GLY A 145 25.99 -5.88 3.37
CA GLY A 145 25.90 -7.17 2.68
C GLY A 145 24.85 -8.13 3.25
N THR A 146 24.07 -7.72 4.27
CA THR A 146 22.95 -8.52 4.79
C THR A 146 21.91 -8.73 3.70
N PRO A 147 21.48 -9.97 3.42
CA PRO A 147 20.48 -10.25 2.38
C PRO A 147 19.21 -9.41 2.57
N PHE A 148 18.71 -8.84 1.48
CA PHE A 148 17.60 -7.88 1.55
C PHE A 148 16.31 -8.55 2.06
N GLU A 149 16.10 -9.82 1.74
CA GLU A 149 15.01 -10.66 2.24
C GLU A 149 14.99 -10.79 3.77
N GLU A 150 16.15 -10.88 4.41
CA GLU A 150 16.26 -10.96 5.87
C GLU A 150 15.90 -9.63 6.52
N LEU A 151 16.24 -8.52 5.86
CA LEU A 151 15.90 -7.18 6.33
C LEU A 151 14.40 -6.90 6.25
N LEU A 152 13.71 -7.48 5.26
CA LEU A 152 12.26 -7.32 5.08
C LEU A 152 11.39 -8.15 6.04
N ALA A 153 11.97 -8.84 7.01
CA ALA A 153 11.22 -9.65 7.97
C ALA A 153 10.14 -8.84 8.71
N PRO A 154 8.97 -9.43 9.04
CA PRO A 154 7.88 -8.73 9.71
C PRO A 154 8.29 -8.07 11.03
N ALA A 155 9.15 -8.71 11.81
CA ALA A 155 9.65 -8.17 13.08
C ALA A 155 10.43 -6.85 12.90
N ASN A 156 11.25 -6.75 11.85
CA ASN A 156 12.00 -5.54 11.54
C ASN A 156 11.07 -4.40 11.13
N PHE A 157 10.03 -4.70 10.35
CA PHE A 157 9.04 -3.71 9.96
C PHE A 157 8.21 -3.22 11.14
N GLN A 158 7.75 -4.13 12.00
CA GLN A 158 7.02 -3.79 13.22
C GLN A 158 7.85 -2.89 14.15
N ALA A 159 9.15 -3.13 14.26
CA ALA A 159 10.06 -2.27 15.02
C ALA A 159 10.28 -0.88 14.35
N TYR A 160 10.32 -0.82 13.02
CA TYR A 160 10.52 0.41 12.25
C TYR A 160 9.29 1.33 12.25
N TYR A 161 8.10 0.75 12.18
CA TYR A 161 6.87 1.46 11.85
C TYR A 161 6.49 2.58 12.84
N PRO A 162 6.57 2.42 14.19
CA PRO A 162 6.23 3.50 15.13
C PRO A 162 7.08 4.76 14.91
N SER A 163 8.40 4.59 14.75
CA SER A 163 9.31 5.72 14.50
C SER A 163 9.08 6.35 13.13
N ALA A 164 8.78 5.55 12.11
CA ALA A 164 8.48 6.04 10.77
C ALA A 164 7.19 6.87 10.73
N ILE A 165 6.14 6.38 11.39
CA ILE A 165 4.88 7.11 11.55
C ILE A 165 5.12 8.42 12.30
N GLN A 166 5.83 8.40 13.43
CA GLN A 166 6.17 9.62 14.17
C GLN A 166 6.93 10.62 13.30
N HIS A 167 7.91 10.16 12.51
CA HIS A 167 8.67 11.03 11.62
C HIS A 167 7.80 11.66 10.54
N LEU A 168 6.94 10.86 9.87
CA LEU A 168 6.01 11.37 8.86
C LEU A 168 5.03 12.38 9.44
N GLN A 169 4.59 12.21 10.69
CA GLN A 169 3.70 13.15 11.36
C GLN A 169 4.35 14.51 11.65
N MET A 170 5.66 14.55 11.82
CA MET A 170 6.43 15.77 12.01
C MET A 170 6.75 16.48 10.69
N ASP A 171 6.54 15.83 9.54
CA ASP A 171 6.74 16.44 8.22
C ASP A 171 5.60 17.43 7.92
N PRO A 172 5.89 18.72 7.70
CA PRO A 172 4.88 19.71 7.31
C PRO A 172 4.14 19.38 6.01
N LYS A 173 4.69 18.47 5.18
CA LYS A 173 4.11 18.00 3.93
C LYS A 173 3.27 16.73 4.09
N CYS A 174 3.09 16.23 5.32
CA CYS A 174 2.29 15.04 5.57
C CYS A 174 0.85 15.22 5.08
N PRO A 175 0.33 14.33 4.21
CA PRO A 175 -0.97 14.51 3.58
C PRO A 175 -2.16 14.25 4.50
N ALA A 176 -1.97 13.74 5.73
CA ALA A 176 -3.06 13.44 6.66
C ALA A 176 -2.64 13.54 8.15
N PRO A 177 -3.55 13.90 9.07
CA PRO A 177 -3.30 13.89 10.50
C PRO A 177 -3.15 12.46 11.09
N SER A 178 -2.35 12.35 12.15
CA SER A 178 -1.84 11.11 12.77
C SER A 178 -2.88 10.18 13.38
N ALA A 179 -3.95 10.73 13.94
CA ALA A 179 -4.88 10.02 14.82
C ALA A 179 -5.74 8.96 14.10
N ASP A 180 -5.80 9.00 12.76
CA ASP A 180 -6.69 8.16 11.97
C ASP A 180 -5.97 7.02 11.23
N VAL A 181 -4.67 6.82 11.46
CA VAL A 181 -3.90 5.76 10.78
C VAL A 181 -3.92 4.48 11.63
N PRO A 182 -4.71 3.45 11.26
CA PRO A 182 -4.69 2.20 12.00
C PRO A 182 -3.31 1.51 11.87
N PRO A 183 -2.87 0.72 12.85
CA PRO A 183 -1.69 -0.12 12.68
C PRO A 183 -1.88 -1.10 11.52
N LEU A 184 -0.78 -1.47 10.84
CA LEU A 184 -0.82 -2.42 9.72
C LEU A 184 -1.05 -3.86 10.20
N TRP A 185 -0.73 -4.17 11.45
CA TRP A 185 -0.97 -5.48 12.08
C TRP A 185 -2.07 -5.37 13.13
N GLU A 186 -2.69 -6.51 13.46
CA GLU A 186 -3.47 -6.61 14.69
C GLU A 186 -2.49 -6.63 15.86
N GLU A 187 -2.60 -5.68 16.78
CA GLU A 187 -2.16 -5.94 18.14
C GLU A 187 -3.11 -7.03 18.66
N GLU A 188 -2.59 -8.23 18.94
CA GLU A 188 -3.33 -9.15 19.80
C GLU A 188 -3.68 -8.33 21.05
N SER A 189 -4.97 -8.05 21.23
CA SER A 189 -5.47 -7.40 22.44
C SER A 189 -5.32 -8.42 23.57
N GLY A 190 -4.10 -8.58 24.05
CA GLY A 190 -3.72 -9.33 25.23
C GLY A 190 -4.18 -8.58 26.47
N MET A 191 -5.49 -8.54 26.70
CA MET A 191 -6.08 -8.30 28.01
C MET A 191 -7.55 -8.74 27.98
N GLN A 192 -7.77 -10.06 27.90
CA GLN A 192 -8.86 -10.61 28.70
C GLN A 192 -8.38 -10.50 30.15
N THR A 193 -8.82 -9.45 30.85
CA THR A 193 -8.88 -9.50 32.30
C THR A 193 -9.85 -10.62 32.63
N MET A 194 -9.32 -11.81 32.88
CA MET A 194 -10.05 -12.82 33.63
C MET A 194 -10.28 -12.20 35.01
N ASP A 195 -11.49 -11.71 35.24
CA ASP A 195 -12.00 -11.48 36.58
C ASP A 195 -12.01 -12.83 37.30
N VAL A 196 -10.91 -13.13 37.99
CA VAL A 196 -10.88 -14.18 38.99
C VAL A 196 -11.64 -13.60 40.19
N GLU A 197 -12.97 -13.81 40.19
CA GLU A 197 -13.78 -13.68 41.40
C GLU A 197 -13.20 -14.64 42.44
N SER A 198 -12.34 -14.08 43.28
CA SER A 198 -11.72 -14.74 44.40
C SER A 198 -12.79 -14.95 45.46
N GLY A 199 -12.95 -16.20 45.87
CA GLY A 199 -13.96 -16.64 46.81
C GLY A 199 -13.94 -15.87 48.13
N GLY A 200 -15.13 -15.43 48.54
CA GLY A 200 -15.45 -15.10 49.92
C GLY A 200 -16.30 -16.20 50.52
N VAL A 201 -15.66 -17.18 51.17
CA VAL A 201 -16.33 -18.01 52.17
C VAL A 201 -16.58 -17.12 53.38
N GLN A 202 -17.85 -16.92 53.76
CA GLN A 202 -18.19 -16.40 55.08
C GLN A 202 -18.55 -17.57 55.99
N VAL A 203 -17.85 -17.59 57.13
CA VAL A 203 -18.06 -18.45 58.30
C VAL A 203 -19.23 -17.92 59.10
#